data_AF-A0A6J6E0D6-F1
#
_entry.id   AF-A0A6J6E0D6-F1
#
_cell.length_a   1.000
_cell.length_b   1.000
_cell.length_c   1.000
_cell.angle_alpha   90.00
_cell.angle_beta   90.00
_cell.angle_gamma   90.00
#
_symmetry.space_group_name_H-M   'P 1'
#
loop_
_entity.id
_entity.type
_entity.pdbx_description
1 polymer ?
#
loop_
_entity_poly.entity_id
_entity_poly.type
_entity_poly.pdbx_seq_one_letter_code
_entity_poly.pdbx_strand_id
1 'polypeptide(L)' 'MFATAHYRARKPDPVVFERVLERYGHSGEDTFFVDDTPENLRGAQTLGITTQWFSPKDSGATIRQNIQAFVDSRN' A
#
# COMPACT_ATOMS: atom_id res chain seq x y z
N MET A 1 8.69 10.07 8.93
CA MET A 1 9.10 8.91 8.10
C MET A 1 9.13 7.69 9.02
N PHE A 2 8.26 6.70 8.83
CA PHE A 2 8.20 5.51 9.68
C PHE A 2 8.54 4.26 8.84
N ALA A 3 9.62 3.58 9.19
CA ALA A 3 10.06 2.35 8.54
C ALA A 3 9.38 1.12 9.17
N THR A 4 9.12 0.08 8.36
CA THR A 4 8.49 -1.19 8.74
C THR A 4 9.17 -1.90 9.92
N ALA A 5 10.44 -1.61 10.21
CA ALA A 5 11.17 -2.13 11.37
C ALA A 5 10.52 -1.80 12.73
N HIS A 6 9.61 -0.83 12.81
CA HIS A 6 8.97 -0.42 14.06
C HIS A 6 7.81 -1.32 14.50
N TYR A 7 7.23 -2.13 13.60
CA TYR A 7 5.98 -2.86 13.86
C TYR A 7 6.15 -4.33 14.30
N ARG A 8 7.39 -4.77 14.60
CA ARG A 8 7.74 -6.16 15.01
C ARG A 8 7.21 -7.27 14.09
N ALA A 9 6.88 -6.94 12.86
CA ALA A 9 6.50 -7.87 11.81
C ALA A 9 7.02 -7.32 10.48
N ARG A 10 7.45 -8.21 9.58
CA ARG A 10 7.93 -7.84 8.24
C ARG A 10 6.89 -8.20 7.21
N LYS A 11 6.72 -7.33 6.21
CA LYS A 11 6.04 -7.72 4.99
C LYS A 11 6.68 -9.03 4.46
N PRO A 12 5.90 -9.99 3.96
CA PRO A 12 4.51 -9.88 3.50
C PRO A 12 3.43 -10.27 4.52
N ASP A 13 3.73 -10.39 5.82
CA ASP A 13 2.73 -10.79 6.81
C ASP A 13 1.52 -9.81 6.83
N PRO A 14 0.28 -10.27 6.58
CA PRO A 14 -0.93 -9.45 6.58
C PRO A 14 -1.11 -8.62 7.87
N VAL A 15 -0.64 -9.15 9.01
CA VAL A 15 -0.74 -8.50 10.32
C VAL A 15 -0.02 -7.14 10.35
N VAL A 16 0.99 -6.91 9.50
CA VAL A 16 1.63 -5.60 9.37
C VAL A 16 0.66 -4.58 8.80
N PHE A 17 -0.11 -4.96 7.77
CA PHE A 17 -1.01 -4.07 7.07
C PHE A 17 -2.26 -3.79 7.92
N GLU A 18 -2.79 -4.79 8.64
CA GLU A 18 -3.88 -4.61 9.61
C GLU A 18 -3.50 -3.58 10.68
N ARG A 19 -2.33 -3.74 11.32
CA ARG A 19 -1.85 -2.80 12.34
C ARG A 19 -1.61 -1.39 11.81
N VAL A 20 -1.22 -1.25 10.56
CA VAL A 20 -1.07 0.05 9.90
C VAL A 20 -2.46 0.68 9.71
N LEU A 21 -3.41 -0.05 9.14
CA LEU A 21 -4.78 0.44 8.94
C LEU A 21 -5.44 0.85 10.27
N GLU A 22 -5.35 0.00 11.30
CA GLU A 22 -5.86 0.30 12.65
C GLU A 22 -5.21 1.55 13.26
N ARG A 23 -3.89 1.71 13.09
CA ARG A 23 -3.17 2.85 13.65
C ARG A 23 -3.49 4.17 12.96
N TYR A 24 -3.72 4.15 11.66
CA TYR A 24 -4.07 5.34 10.90
C TYR A 24 -5.58 5.60 10.83
N GLY A 25 -6.41 4.67 11.32
CA GLY A 25 -7.87 4.81 11.34
C GLY A 25 -8.50 4.81 9.95
N HIS A 26 -7.86 4.18 8.98
CA HIS A 26 -8.36 4.07 7.60
C HIS A 26 -8.77 2.63 7.31
N SER A 27 -9.84 2.47 6.53
CA SER A 27 -10.21 1.17 5.96
C SER A 27 -9.24 0.80 4.85
N GLY A 28 -9.08 -0.51 4.59
CA GLY A 28 -8.24 -0.97 3.49
C GLY A 28 -8.75 -0.47 2.15
N GLU A 29 -10.07 -0.49 1.97
CA GLU A 29 -10.73 0.13 0.82
C GLU A 29 -10.37 1.59 0.66
N ASP A 30 -9.94 2.33 1.69
CA ASP A 30 -9.55 3.73 1.57
C ASP A 30 -8.04 3.97 1.38
N THR A 31 -7.25 2.90 1.33
CA THR A 31 -5.80 2.97 1.41
C THR A 31 -5.13 2.65 0.08
N PHE A 32 -4.13 3.45 -0.30
CA PHE A 32 -3.27 3.22 -1.46
C PHE A 32 -1.87 2.81 -1.01
N PHE A 33 -1.36 1.70 -1.55
CA PHE A 33 -0.06 1.16 -1.16
C PHE A 33 0.83 0.89 -2.38
N VAL A 34 2.05 1.41 -2.33
CA VAL A 34 3.06 1.24 -3.39
C VAL A 34 4.24 0.45 -2.83
N ASP A 35 4.66 -0.59 -3.55
CA ASP A 35 5.81 -1.42 -3.19
C ASP A 35 6.44 -2.02 -4.45
N ASP A 36 7.74 -2.27 -4.41
CA ASP A 36 8.49 -2.92 -5.49
C ASP A 36 8.46 -4.45 -5.39
N THR A 37 8.03 -5.00 -4.26
CA THR A 37 7.99 -6.43 -3.98
C THR A 37 6.56 -6.98 -4.17
N PRO A 38 6.30 -7.85 -5.17
CA PRO A 38 4.96 -8.36 -5.46
C PRO A 38 4.29 -9.12 -4.31
N GLU A 39 5.07 -9.77 -3.44
CA GLU A 39 4.55 -10.48 -2.26
C GLU A 39 3.93 -9.54 -1.23
N ASN A 40 4.51 -8.35 -1.07
CA ASN A 40 4.00 -7.34 -0.15
C ASN A 40 2.65 -6.79 -0.63
N LEU A 41 2.51 -6.60 -1.94
CA LEU A 41 1.26 -6.16 -2.55
C LEU A 41 0.16 -7.20 -2.35
N ARG A 42 0.47 -8.49 -2.54
CA ARG A 42 -0.51 -9.57 -2.31
C ARG A 42 -1.05 -9.55 -0.88
N GLY A 43 -0.20 -9.36 0.13
CA GLY A 43 -0.63 -9.24 1.52
C GLY A 43 -1.59 -8.06 1.73
N ALA A 44 -1.28 -6.89 1.18
CA ALA A 44 -2.12 -5.71 1.27
C ALA A 44 -3.47 -5.86 0.54
N GLN A 45 -3.47 -6.48 -0.65
CA GLN A 45 -4.70 -6.73 -1.43
C GLN A 45 -5.73 -7.56 -0.65
N THR A 46 -5.29 -8.50 0.19
CA THR A 46 -6.22 -9.32 1.00
C THR A 46 -7.07 -8.50 1.97
N LEU A 47 -6.64 -7.29 2.30
CA LEU A 47 -7.33 -6.37 3.20
C LEU A 47 -8.15 -5.29 2.47
N GLY A 48 -8.27 -5.38 1.14
CA GLY A 48 -8.97 -4.39 0.31
C GLY A 48 -8.13 -3.15 -0.03
N ILE A 49 -6.84 -3.14 0.31
CA ILE A 49 -5.91 -2.06 -0.04
C ILE A 49 -5.70 -2.03 -1.55
N THR A 50 -5.83 -0.84 -2.15
CA THR A 50 -5.43 -0.66 -3.55
C THR A 50 -3.92 -0.63 -3.63
N THR A 51 -3.36 -1.57 -4.38
CA THR A 51 -1.91 -1.75 -4.47
C THR A 51 -1.38 -1.41 -5.85
N GLN A 52 -0.27 -0.70 -5.91
CA GLN A 52 0.46 -0.43 -7.15
C GLN A 52 1.85 -1.04 -7.05
N TRP A 53 2.19 -1.90 -8.01
CA TRP A 53 3.56 -2.36 -8.16
C TRP A 53 4.42 -1.25 -8.76
N PHE A 54 5.55 -0.99 -8.10
CA PHE A 54 6.58 -0.09 -8.62
C PHE A 54 7.71 -0.93 -9.21
N SER A 55 7.69 -1.11 -10.52
CA SER A 55 8.75 -1.82 -11.23
C SER A 55 9.98 -0.92 -11.40
N PRO A 56 11.18 -1.50 -11.63
CA PRO A 56 12.39 -0.72 -11.93
C PRO A 56 12.29 0.16 -13.19
N LYS A 57 11.26 -0.04 -14.02
CA LYS A 57 11.00 0.75 -15.24
C LYS A 57 10.04 1.91 -14.98
N ASP A 58 9.43 1.96 -13.80
CA ASP A 58 8.50 3.01 -13.44
C ASP A 58 9.24 4.28 -12.99
N SER A 59 8.62 5.41 -13.30
CA SER A 59 9.08 6.71 -12.85
C SER A 59 8.15 7.27 -11.78
N GLY A 60 8.60 8.26 -11.03
CA GLY A 60 7.73 8.97 -10.07
C GLY A 60 6.50 9.62 -10.72
N ALA A 61 6.51 9.83 -12.05
CA ALA A 61 5.34 10.32 -12.78
C ALA A 61 4.23 9.26 -12.88
N THR A 62 4.59 7.99 -13.10
CA THR A 62 3.64 6.87 -13.14
C THR A 62 2.90 6.73 -11.82
N ILE A 63 3.63 6.82 -10.69
CA ILE A 63 3.02 6.74 -9.35
C ILE A 63 2.05 7.91 -9.11
N ARG A 64 2.41 9.14 -9.50
CA ARG A 64 1.51 10.29 -9.37
C ARG A 64 0.22 10.11 -10.16
N GLN A 65 0.30 9.60 -11.39
CA GLN A 65 -0.88 9.33 -12.22
C GLN A 65 -1.80 8.29 -11.57
N ASN A 66 -1.23 7.21 -11.02
CA ASN A 66 -2.01 6.15 -10.38
C ASN A 66 -2.66 6.63 -9.07
N ILE A 67 -1.97 7.47 -8.29
CA ILE A 67 -2.55 8.12 -7.10
C ILE A 67 -3.72 9.03 -7.51
N GLN A 68 -3.58 9.81 -8.58
CA GLN A 68 -4.66 10.69 -9.04
C GLN A 68 -5.88 9.88 -9.49
N ALA A 69 -5.69 8.83 -10.29
CA ALA A 69 -6.77 7.95 -10.73
C ALA A 69 -7.51 7.28 -9.55
N PHE A 70 -6.76 6.90 -8.52
CA PHE A 70 -7.32 6.36 -7.29
C PHE A 70 -8.20 7.36 -6.55
N VAL A 71 -7.75 8.62 -6.41
CA VAL A 71 -8.54 9.69 -5.79
C VAL A 71 -9.79 10.01 -6.62
N ASP A 72 -9.65 10.10 -7.94
CA ASP A 72 -10.76 10.43 -8.85
C ASP A 72 -11.85 9.36 -8.86
N SER A 73 -11.50 8.09 -8.65
CA SER A 73 -12.48 6.98 -8.57
C SER A 73 -13.42 7.03 -7.37
N ARG A 74 -13.23 8.01 -6.46
CA ARG A 74 -13.96 8.15 -5.19
C ARG A 74 -14.72 9.45 -5.03
N ASN A 75 -14.71 10.31 -6.05
CA ASN A 75 -15.63 11.44 -6.19
C ASN A 75 -16.84 11.03 -7.02
#